data_AF-A0A8B3DMG4-F1
#
_entry.id   AF-A0A8B3DMG4-F1
#
_cell.length_a   1.000
_cell.length_b   1.000
_cell.length_c   1.000
_cell.angle_alpha   90.00
_cell.angle_beta   90.00
_cell.angle_gamma   90.00
#
_symmetry.space_group_name_H-M   'P 1'
#
loop_
_entity.id
_entity.type
_entity.pdbx_description
1 polymer ?
#
loop_
_entity_poly.entity_id
_entity_poly.type
_entity_poly.pdbx_seq_one_letter_code
_entity_poly.pdbx_strand_id
1 'polypeptide(L)' 'MNDLIKIIETHSQGKRTSDEQAWCATASADTERTLCGDAIDSCNLIEAEYKTVKRGGITCALCLSVIKHVKAIKL' A
#
# COMPACT_ATOMS: atom_id res chain seq x y z
N MET A 1 6.38 5.16 12.85
CA MET A 1 6.14 5.97 11.64
C MET A 1 5.39 5.09 10.65
N ASN A 2 4.62 5.67 9.73
CA ASN A 2 3.88 4.93 8.72
C ASN A 2 4.65 5.02 7.40
N ASP A 3 5.03 3.88 6.85
CA ASP A 3 5.65 3.78 5.53
C ASP A 3 4.56 3.55 4.49
N LEU A 4 4.52 4.44 3.50
CA LEU A 4 3.45 4.51 2.51
C LEU A 4 4.02 4.44 1.11
N ILE A 5 3.28 3.77 0.24
CA ILE A 5 3.57 3.64 -1.18
C ILE A 5 2.33 4.05 -1.99
N LYS A 6 2.55 4.72 -3.12
CA LYS A 6 1.53 4.98 -4.13
C LYS A 6 2.03 4.40 -5.45
N ILE A 7 1.44 3.30 -5.87
CA ILE A 7 1.79 2.61 -7.12
C ILE A 7 1.17 3.37 -8.29
N ILE A 8 1.99 3.72 -9.28
CA ILE A 8 1.62 4.42 -10.51
C ILE A 8 1.46 3.42 -11.64
N GLU A 9 2.37 2.46 -11.74
CA GLU A 9 2.37 1.43 -12.79
C GLU A 9 2.92 0.13 -12.22
N THR A 10 2.37 -0.99 -12.69
CA THR A 10 2.95 -2.31 -12.49
C THR A 10 3.05 -3.05 -13.81
N HIS A 11 4.04 -3.92 -13.95
CA HIS A 11 4.18 -4.72 -15.18
C HIS A 11 2.97 -5.62 -15.47
N SER A 12 2.26 -6.08 -14.42
CA SER A 12 1.13 -7.00 -14.55
C SER A 12 -0.21 -6.33 -14.83
N GLN A 13 -0.41 -5.10 -14.35
CA GLN A 13 -1.68 -4.37 -14.48
C GLN A 13 -1.57 -3.12 -15.37
N GLY A 14 -0.36 -2.76 -15.79
CA GLY A 14 -0.08 -1.54 -16.52
C GLY A 14 -0.21 -0.30 -15.64
N LYS A 15 -0.40 0.84 -16.29
CA LYS A 15 -0.50 2.15 -15.65
C LYS A 15 -1.88 2.35 -15.01
N ARG A 16 -1.89 2.72 -13.72
CA ARG A 16 -3.09 3.02 -12.95
C ARG A 16 -3.64 4.41 -13.30
N THR A 17 -4.95 4.49 -13.40
CA THR A 17 -5.67 5.77 -13.51
C THR A 17 -5.49 6.61 -12.24
N SER A 18 -5.73 7.92 -12.30
CA SER A 18 -5.62 8.80 -11.14
C SER A 18 -6.45 8.34 -9.94
N ASP A 19 -7.60 7.74 -10.21
CA ASP A 19 -8.56 7.31 -9.19
C ASP A 19 -8.15 6.00 -8.51
N GLU A 20 -7.31 5.21 -9.18
CA GLU A 20 -6.73 3.97 -8.66
C GLU A 20 -5.41 4.22 -7.88
N GLN A 21 -4.82 5.41 -8.05
CA GLN A 21 -3.60 5.80 -7.35
C GLN A 21 -3.91 6.27 -5.92
N ALA A 22 -3.83 5.33 -4.98
CA ALA A 22 -4.00 5.60 -3.56
C ALA A 22 -2.71 5.37 -2.77
N TRP A 23 -2.57 6.08 -1.65
CA TRP A 23 -1.52 5.82 -0.67
C TRP A 23 -1.89 4.60 0.16
N CYS A 24 -1.16 3.52 -0.05
CA CYS A 24 -1.27 2.26 0.67
C CYS A 24 -0.26 2.23 1.81
N ALA A 25 -0.63 1.61 2.94
CA ALA A 25 0.35 1.22 3.94
C ALA A 25 1.18 0.07 3.41
N THR A 26 2.48 0.06 3.69
CA THR A 26 3.33 -1.11 3.44
C THR A 26 3.22 -2.08 4.61
N ALA A 27 3.37 -3.36 4.31
CA ALA A 27 3.45 -4.44 5.27
C ALA A 27 4.52 -5.43 4.78
N SER A 28 5.38 -5.88 5.70
CA SER A 28 6.38 -6.90 5.42
C SER A 28 6.06 -8.13 6.26
N ALA A 29 5.85 -9.26 5.60
CA ALA A 29 5.62 -10.55 6.25
C ALA A 29 6.59 -11.59 5.68
N ASP A 30 6.26 -12.14 4.51
CA ASP A 30 7.11 -13.01 3.69
C ASP A 30 7.91 -12.22 2.64
N THR A 31 7.31 -11.14 2.15
CA THR A 31 7.88 -10.16 1.21
C THR A 31 7.27 -8.78 1.49
N GLU A 32 7.85 -7.72 0.91
CA GLU A 32 7.25 -6.40 0.98
C GLU A 32 5.99 -6.34 0.10
N ARG A 33 4.89 -5.91 0.72
CA ARG A 33 3.59 -5.78 0.06
C ARG A 33 2.91 -4.50 0.52
N THR A 34 1.94 -4.05 -0.27
CA THR A 34 0.90 -3.16 0.27
C THR A 34 0.02 -3.96 1.21
N LEU A 35 -0.54 -3.30 2.22
CA LEU A 35 -1.49 -3.92 3.14
C LEU A 35 -2.77 -4.41 2.42
N CYS A 36 -3.09 -3.87 1.24
CA CYS A 36 -4.18 -4.35 0.39
C CYS A 36 -3.80 -5.48 -0.57
N GLY A 37 -2.55 -5.93 -0.59
CA GLY A 37 -2.13 -7.19 -1.21
C GLY A 37 -1.21 -7.09 -2.43
N ASP A 38 -1.02 -5.89 -3.02
CA ASP A 38 -0.06 -5.71 -4.13
C ASP A 38 1.36 -6.01 -3.66
N ALA A 39 2.09 -6.83 -4.43
CA ALA A 39 3.49 -7.09 -4.19
C ALA A 39 4.34 -5.84 -4.50
N ILE A 40 5.22 -5.47 -3.59
CA ILE A 40 6.21 -4.42 -3.78
C ILE A 40 7.50 -5.13 -4.18
N ASP A 41 7.60 -5.46 -5.46
CA ASP A 41 8.81 -6.10 -5.99
C ASP A 41 9.86 -5.03 -6.32
N SER A 42 10.95 -5.05 -5.58
CA SER A 42 12.10 -4.15 -5.77
C SER A 42 12.92 -4.48 -7.01
N CYS A 43 12.65 -5.58 -7.73
CA CYS A 43 13.29 -5.94 -9.00
C CYS A 43 12.79 -5.12 -10.22
N ASN A 44 12.43 -3.84 -10.04
CA ASN A 44 12.02 -2.88 -11.08
C ASN A 44 10.71 -3.20 -11.83
N LEU A 45 9.78 -3.93 -11.21
CA LEU A 45 8.49 -4.25 -11.86
C LEU A 45 7.38 -3.24 -11.57
N ILE A 46 7.67 -2.18 -10.81
CA ILE A 46 6.70 -1.15 -10.43
C ILE A 46 7.29 0.26 -10.58
N GLU A 47 6.46 1.20 -11.02
CA GLU A 47 6.68 2.64 -10.84
C GLU A 47 5.84 3.10 -9.65
N ALA A 48 6.46 3.69 -8.64
CA ALA A 48 5.78 4.08 -7.41
C ALA A 48 6.44 5.28 -6.70
N GLU A 49 5.64 6.03 -5.94
CA GLU A 49 6.11 7.03 -4.99
C GLU A 49 6.12 6.46 -3.57
N TYR A 50 7.12 6.85 -2.78
CA TYR A 50 7.27 6.43 -1.38
C TYR A 50 7.30 7.65 -0.46
N LYS A 51 6.71 7.52 0.73
CA LYS A 51 6.85 8.51 1.80
C LYS A 51 6.68 7.89 3.18
N THR A 52 7.32 8.51 4.17
CA THR A 52 7.17 8.16 5.58
C THR A 52 6.49 9.31 6.32
N VAL A 53 5.44 9.01 7.10
CA VAL A 53 4.69 10.02 7.87
C VAL A 53 4.54 9.61 9.34
N LYS A 54 4.41 10.59 10.25
CA LYS A 54 4.26 10.30 11.69
C LYS A 54 2.90 9.66 12.03
N ARG A 55 1.82 10.08 11.36
CA ARG A 55 0.45 9.58 11.59
C ARG A 55 -0.41 9.77 10.33
N GLY A 56 -1.34 8.85 10.09
CA GLY A 56 -2.30 8.95 8.99
C GLY A 56 -1.67 8.70 7.61
N GLY A 57 -2.17 9.39 6.59
CA GLY A 57 -1.62 9.41 5.23
C GLY A 57 -2.07 8.30 4.29
N ILE A 58 -2.74 7.26 4.81
CA ILE A 58 -3.32 6.17 4.01
C ILE A 58 -4.62 6.68 3.37
N THR A 59 -4.72 6.59 2.04
CA THR A 59 -5.94 6.92 1.27
C THR A 59 -6.57 5.70 0.60
N CYS A 60 -5.91 4.54 0.62
CA CYS A 60 -6.47 3.30 0.10
C CYS A 60 -7.61 2.77 0.99
N ALA A 61 -8.83 2.66 0.41
CA ALA A 61 -10.01 2.20 1.13
C ALA A 61 -9.87 0.77 1.68
N LEU A 62 -9.22 -0.12 0.92
CA LEU A 62 -8.95 -1.50 1.35
C LEU A 62 -7.99 -1.54 2.55
N CYS A 63 -6.88 -0.80 2.50
CA CYS A 63 -5.96 -0.68 3.63
C CYS A 63 -6.68 -0.19 4.89
N LEU A 64 -7.52 0.84 4.75
CA LEU A 64 -8.30 1.37 5.87
C LEU A 64 -9.30 0.34 6.42
N SER A 65 -9.93 -0.46 5.56
CA SER A 65 -10.83 -1.55 5.97
C SER A 65 -10.09 -2.62 6.78
N VAL A 66 -8.93 -3.07 6.31
CA VAL A 66 -8.07 -4.04 7.01
C VAL A 66 -7.66 -3.52 8.38
N ILE A 67 -7.20 -2.27 8.48
CA ILE A 67 -6.82 -1.67 9.77
C ILE A 67 -8.00 -1.61 10.74
N LYS A 68 -9.18 -1.24 10.27
CA LYS A 68 -10.40 -1.22 11.10
C LYS A 68 -10.74 -2.62 11.59
N HIS A 69 -10.65 -3.62 10.72
CA HIS A 69 -10.92 -5.02 11.06
C HIS A 69 -9.96 -5.53 12.13
N VAL A 70 -8.65 -5.35 11.93
CA VAL A 70 -7.61 -5.77 12.90
C VAL A 70 -7.80 -5.07 14.25
N LYS A 71 -8.10 -3.76 14.25
CA LYS A 71 -8.37 -3.01 15.50
C LYS A 71 -9.62 -3.46 16.24
N ALA A 72 -10.56 -4.13 15.58
CA ALA A 72 -11.76 -4.65 16.21
C ALA A 72 -11.50 -5.99 16.94
N ILE A 73 -10.39 -6.68 16.62
CA ILE A 73 -9.97 -7.89 17.32
C ILE A 73 -9.52 -7.48 18.74
N LYS A 74 -10.26 -7.94 19.75
CA LYS A 74 -9.88 -7.81 21.15
C LYS A 74 -8.99 -9.01 21.51
N LEU A 75 -7.76 -8.73 21.93
CA LEU A 75 -6.81 -9.72 22.45
C LEU A 75 -7.05 -9.95 23.95
#